data_AF-A0A6M1R3Y7-F1
#
_entry.id   AF-A0A6M1R3Y7-F1
#
_cell.length_a   1.000
_cell.length_b   1.000
_cell.length_c   1.000
_cell.angle_alpha   90.00
_cell.angle_beta   90.00
_cell.angle_gamma   90.00
#
_symmetry.space_group_name_H-M   'P 1'
#
loop_
_entity.id
_entity.type
_entity.pdbx_description
1 polymer ?
#
loop_
_entity_poly.entity_id
_entity_poly.type
_entity_poly.pdbx_seq_one_letter_code
_entity_poly.pdbx_strand_id
1 'polypeptide(L)'
;MEQLSGQDDNLTATFYIKDPDSSGGDDCETFYETDRDSWIVQLKARGESVREQLVSLAPDETFGEMSDRTVNAFVKKYAKERYGVDLG
;
A
#
# COMPACT_ATOMS: atom_id res chain seq x y z
N MET A 1 12.95 -27.00 -20.99
CA MET A 1 12.85 -25.53 -21.00
C MET A 1 11.42 -25.19 -21.31
N GLU A 2 10.67 -24.71 -20.33
CA GLU A 2 9.42 -24.00 -20.57
C GLU A 2 9.58 -22.65 -19.86
N GLN A 3 9.82 -21.61 -20.66
CA GLN A 3 9.74 -20.22 -20.21
C GLN A 3 8.26 -19.87 -20.15
N LEU A 4 7.75 -19.69 -18.94
CA LEU A 4 6.50 -18.96 -18.74
C LEU A 4 6.81 -17.48 -18.95
N SER A 5 6.38 -16.95 -20.09
CA SER A 5 6.31 -15.52 -20.36
C SER A 5 5.20 -14.90 -19.50
N GLY A 6 5.51 -14.61 -18.23
CA GLY A 6 4.72 -13.69 -17.41
C GLY A 6 5.28 -12.29 -17.62
N GLN A 7 4.45 -11.34 -18.06
CA GLN A 7 4.80 -9.93 -18.13
C GLN A 7 5.33 -9.47 -16.76
N ASP A 8 6.62 -9.17 -16.69
CA ASP A 8 7.24 -8.49 -15.55
C ASP A 8 6.60 -7.09 -15.46
N ASP A 9 5.59 -6.93 -14.63
CA ASP A 9 5.19 -5.61 -14.16
C ASP A 9 6.37 -5.09 -13.30
N ASN A 10 7.21 -4.25 -13.88
CA ASN A 10 8.37 -3.66 -13.20
C ASN A 10 7.90 -2.80 -12.02
N LEU A 11 7.95 -3.35 -10.81
CA LEU A 11 7.61 -2.64 -9.59
C LEU A 11 8.79 -1.76 -9.15
N THR A 12 8.56 -0.45 -9.05
CA THR A 12 9.51 0.45 -8.40
C THR A 12 9.03 0.74 -6.99
N ALA A 13 9.87 0.44 -5.99
CA ALA A 13 9.58 0.83 -4.61
C ALA A 13 9.74 2.35 -4.48
N THR A 14 8.62 3.07 -4.42
CA THR A 14 8.63 4.54 -4.44
C THR A 14 8.82 5.14 -3.05
N PHE A 15 8.25 4.53 -2.00
CA PHE A 15 8.56 4.84 -0.61
C PHE A 15 7.97 3.81 0.38
N TYR A 16 8.55 3.73 1.57
CA TYR A 16 8.01 2.97 2.70
C TYR A 16 7.70 3.91 3.87
N ILE A 17 6.55 3.73 4.54
CA ILE A 17 6.22 4.47 5.77
C ILE A 17 6.46 3.52 6.94
N LYS A 18 7.72 3.46 7.37
CA LYS A 18 8.12 2.59 8.47
C LYS A 18 7.52 3.06 9.79
N ASP A 19 7.03 2.13 10.61
CA ASP A 19 6.76 2.40 12.01
C ASP A 19 8.09 2.73 12.73
N PRO A 20 8.21 3.86 13.44
CA PRO A 20 9.42 4.20 14.19
C PRO A 20 9.85 3.10 15.17
N ASP A 21 8.90 2.33 15.70
CA ASP A 21 9.13 1.27 16.67
C ASP A 21 9.41 -0.10 16.03
N SER A 22 9.35 -0.21 14.68
CA SER A 22 9.69 -1.46 13.98
C SER A 22 11.20 -1.67 13.88
N SER A 23 11.68 -2.84 14.31
CA SER A 23 13.08 -3.25 14.25
C SER A 23 13.57 -3.65 12.85
N GLY A 24 12.77 -3.54 11.79
CA GLY A 24 13.14 -4.00 10.44
C GLY A 24 12.23 -3.51 9.31
N GLY A 25 12.31 -4.13 8.12
CA GLY A 25 11.31 -3.93 7.04
C GLY A 25 10.03 -4.73 7.25
N ASP A 26 10.01 -5.58 8.29
CA ASP A 26 8.90 -6.46 8.61
C ASP A 26 7.75 -5.65 9.25
N ASP A 27 6.52 -6.07 8.94
CA ASP A 27 5.25 -5.56 9.48
C ASP A 27 4.88 -4.08 9.18
N CYS A 28 5.56 -3.43 8.22
CA CYS A 28 5.25 -2.06 7.81
C CYS A 28 4.37 -2.00 6.55
N GLU A 29 3.44 -1.05 6.50
CA GLU A 29 2.70 -0.77 5.27
C GLU A 29 3.66 -0.16 4.21
N THR A 30 3.69 -0.77 3.02
CA THR A 30 4.64 -0.40 1.96
C THR A 30 3.93 -0.13 0.63
N PHE A 31 4.39 0.88 -0.11
CA PHE A 31 3.75 1.38 -1.32
C PHE A 31 4.72 1.29 -2.51
N TYR A 32 4.24 0.69 -3.60
CA TYR A 32 4.97 0.53 -4.84
C TYR A 32 4.22 1.26 -5.94
N GLU A 33 4.89 2.13 -6.67
CA GLU A 33 4.31 2.74 -7.87
C GLU A 33 4.64 1.85 -9.07
N THR A 34 3.66 1.70 -9.95
CA THR A 34 3.81 0.99 -11.21
C THR A 34 4.09 1.99 -12.34
N ASP A 35 4.58 1.49 -13.46
CA ASP A 35 4.75 2.25 -14.70
C ASP A 35 3.41 2.66 -15.37
N ARG A 36 2.27 2.24 -14.80
CA ARG A 36 0.92 2.56 -15.27
C ARG A 36 0.23 3.63 -14.41
N ASP A 37 1.01 4.46 -13.71
CA ASP A 37 0.52 5.48 -12.78
C ASP A 37 -0.44 4.91 -11.71
N SER A 38 -0.18 3.67 -11.26
CA SER A 38 -0.98 2.99 -10.23
C SER A 38 -0.12 2.55 -9.05
N TRP A 39 -0.77 2.18 -7.94
CA TRP A 39 -0.10 1.80 -6.71
C TRP A 39 -0.45 0.38 -6.29
N ILE A 40 0.57 -0.40 -5.92
CA ILE A 40 0.41 -1.66 -5.17
C ILE A 40 0.78 -1.37 -3.72
N VAL A 41 -0.02 -1.88 -2.79
CA VAL A 41 0.18 -1.65 -1.36
C VAL A 41 0.25 -2.98 -0.61
N GLN A 42 1.33 -3.15 0.16
CA GLN A 42 1.46 -4.23 1.11
C GLN A 42 0.89 -3.78 2.45
N LEU A 43 -0.16 -4.46 2.91
CA LEU A 43 -0.95 -4.10 4.09
C LEU A 43 -1.09 -5.26 5.09
N LYS A 44 -1.56 -4.96 6.29
CA LYS A 44 -1.88 -5.99 7.30
C LYS A 44 -3.20 -6.65 6.96
N ALA A 45 -3.16 -7.91 6.54
CA ALA A 45 -4.36 -8.71 6.34
C ALA A 45 -5.13 -8.88 7.66
N ARG A 46 -6.46 -8.78 7.59
CA ARG A 46 -7.36 -8.99 8.73
C ARG A 46 -8.23 -10.23 8.49
N GLY A 47 -8.73 -10.80 9.58
CA GLY A 47 -9.50 -12.06 9.55
C GLY A 47 -10.94 -11.88 9.04
N GLU A 48 -11.65 -13.00 8.94
CA GLU A 48 -13.03 -13.07 8.41
C GLU A 48 -14.02 -12.15 9.13
N SER A 49 -13.86 -11.97 10.45
CA SER A 49 -14.73 -11.08 11.24
C SER A 49 -14.70 -9.62 10.78
N VAL A 50 -13.58 -9.16 10.20
CA VAL A 50 -13.47 -7.83 9.61
C VAL A 50 -14.03 -7.84 8.18
N ARG A 51 -13.80 -8.93 7.42
CA ARG A 51 -14.34 -9.09 6.06
C ARG A 51 -15.85 -8.93 6.02
N GLU A 52 -16.57 -9.54 6.96
CA GLU A 52 -18.04 -9.49 7.03
C GLU A 52 -18.61 -8.09 7.31
N GLN A 53 -17.78 -7.17 7.82
CA GLN A 53 -18.17 -5.77 8.05
C GLN A 53 -17.98 -4.89 6.81
N LEU A 54 -17.26 -5.37 5.80
CA LEU A 54 -17.01 -4.63 4.56
C LEU A 54 -18.21 -4.76 3.62
N VAL A 55 -18.61 -3.64 3.04
CA VAL A 55 -19.68 -3.60 2.05
C VAL A 55 -19.07 -3.80 0.66
N SER A 56 -19.63 -4.72 -0.11
CA SER A 56 -19.35 -4.87 -1.56
C SER A 56 -17.93 -5.30 -1.96
N LEU A 57 -17.21 -6.05 -1.11
CA LEU A 57 -15.95 -6.69 -1.52
C LEU A 57 -16.22 -7.73 -2.61
N ALA A 58 -15.64 -7.55 -3.80
CA ALA A 58 -15.78 -8.49 -4.91
C ALA A 58 -15.07 -9.82 -4.61
N PRO A 59 -15.41 -10.92 -5.32
CA PRO A 59 -14.80 -12.23 -5.09
C PRO A 59 -13.28 -12.28 -5.29
N ASP A 60 -12.76 -11.41 -6.17
CA ASP A 60 -11.34 -11.27 -6.52
C ASP A 60 -10.63 -10.14 -5.76
N GLU A 61 -11.34 -9.41 -4.91
CA GLU A 61 -10.79 -8.35 -4.09
C GLU A 61 -10.28 -8.88 -2.74
N THR A 62 -9.24 -8.22 -2.24
CA THR A 62 -8.69 -8.44 -0.90
C THR A 62 -8.78 -7.16 -0.08
N PHE A 63 -8.55 -7.27 1.22
CA PHE A 63 -8.54 -6.13 2.13
C PHE A 63 -7.32 -6.20 3.06
N GLY A 64 -6.83 -5.02 3.40
CA GLY A 64 -5.76 -4.85 4.37
C GLY A 64 -6.02 -3.60 5.20
N GLU A 65 -5.49 -3.60 6.42
CA GLU A 65 -5.58 -2.44 7.30
C GLU A 65 -4.34 -1.56 7.14
N MET A 66 -4.60 -0.25 7.10
CA MET A 66 -3.60 0.81 7.22
C MET A 66 -3.77 1.50 8.56
N SER A 67 -2.67 1.72 9.26
CA SER A 67 -2.66 2.56 10.45
C SER A 67 -2.97 4.03 10.13
N ASP A 68 -3.62 4.73 11.06
CA ASP A 68 -3.94 6.16 10.94
C ASP A 68 -2.68 7.01 10.69
N ARG A 69 -1.57 6.67 11.36
CA ARG A 69 -0.25 7.29 11.13
C ARG A 69 0.17 7.19 9.66
N THR A 70 0.02 6.02 9.05
CA THR A 70 0.38 5.79 7.64
C THR A 70 -0.55 6.58 6.71
N VAL A 71 -1.86 6.60 6.96
CA VAL A 71 -2.82 7.40 6.18
C VAL A 71 -2.47 8.89 6.26
N ASN A 72 -2.20 9.40 7.46
CA ASN A 72 -1.84 10.79 7.68
C ASN A 72 -0.55 11.18 6.94
N ALA A 73 0.49 10.36 7.04
CA ALA A 73 1.75 10.57 6.33
C ALA A 73 1.55 10.53 4.79
N PHE A 74 0.74 9.60 4.28
CA PHE A 74 0.39 9.54 2.86
C PHE A 74 -0.29 10.83 2.37
N VAL A 75 -1.32 11.30 3.08
CA VAL A 75 -2.05 12.53 2.73
C VAL A 75 -1.13 13.75 2.73
N LYS A 76 -0.30 13.91 3.76
CA LYS A 76 0.66 15.02 3.86
C LYS A 76 1.65 15.01 2.69
N LYS A 77 2.22 13.84 2.39
CA LYS A 77 3.16 13.70 1.27
C LYS A 77 2.49 14.03 -0.06
N TYR A 78 1.32 13.45 -0.32
CA TYR A 78 0.57 13.69 -1.56
C TYR A 78 0.21 15.18 -1.73
N ALA A 79 -0.30 15.83 -0.68
CA ALA A 79 -0.66 17.25 -0.72
C ALA A 79 0.56 18.13 -1.06
N LYS A 80 1.70 17.84 -0.43
CA LYS A 80 2.94 18.58 -0.63
C LYS A 80 3.52 18.38 -2.02
N GLU A 81 3.63 17.14 -2.47
CA GLU A 81 4.26 16.82 -3.76
C GLU A 81 3.38 17.20 -4.94
N ARG A 82 2.07 16.93 -4.86
CA ARG A 82 1.15 17.15 -5.98
C ARG A 82 0.68 18.59 -6.11
N TYR A 83 0.52 19.28 -4.98
CA TYR A 83 -0.12 20.61 -4.92
C TYR A 83 0.73 21.68 -4.22
N GLY A 84 1.89 21.34 -3.65
CA GLY A 84 2.72 22.29 -2.91
C GLY A 84 2.12 22.73 -1.57
N VAL A 85 1.08 22.03 -1.07
CA VAL A 85 0.40 22.37 0.19
C VAL A 85 1.03 21.58 1.33
N ASP A 86 1.57 22.29 2.33
CA ASP A 86 2.09 21.66 3.54
C ASP A 86 0.99 21.56 4.60
N LEU A 87 0.68 20.33 5.01
CA LEU A 87 -0.35 20.00 6.01
C LEU A 87 0.24 19.75 7.41
N GLY A 88 1.54 20.01 7.61
CA GLY A 88 2.23 19.95 8.90
C GLY A 88 3.09 18.71 9.07
#